data_AF-A0A7X7LS76-F1
#
_entry.id   AF-A0A7X7LS76-F1
#
_cell.length_a   1.000
_cell.length_b   1.000
_cell.length_c   1.000
_cell.angle_alpha   90.00
_cell.angle_beta   90.00
_cell.angle_gamma   90.00
#
_symmetry.space_group_name_H-M   'P 1'
#
loop_
_entity.id
_entity.type
_entity.pdbx_description
1 polymer ?
#
loop_
_entity_poly.entity_id
_entity_poly.type
_entity_poly.pdbx_seq_one_letter_code
_entity_poly.pdbx_strand_id
1 'polypeptide(L)'
;MTIRKLRTIDLIIFTVVGSILDIVIGLKGFFGIVAFVSIGIPLVVLSYIRWGKYALLANLVLAIVHLFLFEAPFLSRLAHSLALMLLSCSLFIQRWSFYRVTRLNFGLVVGLYIALYLIMFFGEWCMLLIFQMEIPLENLALNHSINILVGSFLLGLMAIQKELLVHMDPYLREKSEENKQHE
;
A
#
# COMPACT_ATOMS: atom_id res chain seq x y z
N MET A 1 -16.82 -19.82 7.98
CA MET A 1 -15.88 -19.42 6.89
C MET A 1 -14.44 -19.63 7.39
N THR A 2 -13.51 -20.15 6.58
CA THR A 2 -12.12 -20.36 7.05
C THR A 2 -11.32 -19.06 6.98
N ILE A 3 -10.32 -18.88 7.86
CA ILE A 3 -9.39 -17.72 7.85
C ILE A 3 -8.77 -17.54 6.45
N ARG A 4 -8.42 -18.66 5.79
CA ARG A 4 -7.88 -18.65 4.43
C ARG A 4 -8.83 -18.03 3.41
N LYS A 5 -10.13 -18.38 3.45
CA LYS A 5 -11.13 -17.83 2.54
C LYS A 5 -11.34 -16.33 2.77
N LEU A 6 -11.41 -15.90 4.04
CA LEU A 6 -11.56 -14.48 4.40
C LEU A 6 -10.39 -13.65 3.88
N ARG A 7 -9.16 -14.11 4.14
CA ARG A 7 -7.95 -13.46 3.64
C ARG A 7 -7.94 -13.31 2.13
N THR A 8 -8.28 -14.38 1.40
CA THR A 8 -8.30 -14.35 -0.06
C THR A 8 -9.31 -13.34 -0.58
N ILE A 9 -10.52 -13.31 -0.01
CA ILE A 9 -11.56 -12.35 -0.39
C ILE A 9 -11.10 -10.91 -0.12
N ASP A 10 -10.56 -10.65 1.07
CA ASP A 10 -10.11 -9.31 1.50
C ASP A 10 -8.98 -8.79 0.59
N LEU A 11 -7.97 -9.63 0.31
CA LEU A 11 -6.87 -9.28 -0.59
C LEU A 11 -7.35 -9.07 -2.04
N ILE A 12 -8.28 -9.87 -2.54
CA ILE A 12 -8.87 -9.67 -3.87
C ILE A 12 -9.60 -8.33 -3.91
N ILE A 13 -10.43 -8.03 -2.91
CA ILE A 13 -11.17 -6.76 -2.85
C ILE A 13 -10.22 -5.57 -2.84
N PHE A 14 -9.22 -5.54 -1.96
CA PHE A 14 -8.28 -4.41 -1.91
C PHE A 14 -7.46 -4.26 -3.19
N THR A 15 -7.02 -5.38 -3.78
CA THR A 15 -6.26 -5.34 -5.03
C THR A 15 -7.13 -4.84 -6.18
N VAL A 16 -8.34 -5.36 -6.34
CA VAL A 16 -9.27 -4.99 -7.41
C VAL A 16 -9.71 -3.53 -7.27
N VAL A 17 -10.13 -3.12 -6.06
CA VAL A 17 -10.55 -1.74 -5.80
C VAL A 17 -9.38 -0.77 -6.03
N GLY A 18 -8.20 -1.06 -5.49
CA GLY A 18 -7.01 -0.23 -5.69
C GLY A 18 -6.63 -0.11 -7.17
N SER A 19 -6.61 -1.23 -7.89
CA SER A 19 -6.27 -1.25 -9.32
C SER A 19 -7.29 -0.49 -10.15
N ILE A 20 -8.59 -0.67 -9.91
CA ILE A 20 -9.64 0.03 -10.66
C ILE A 20 -9.56 1.53 -10.40
N LEU A 21 -9.39 1.95 -9.15
CA LEU A 21 -9.30 3.37 -8.82
C LEU A 21 -8.07 4.01 -9.47
N ASP A 22 -6.92 3.35 -9.42
CA ASP A 22 -5.70 3.85 -10.05
C ASP A 22 -5.86 3.91 -11.58
N ILE A 23 -6.50 2.91 -12.21
CA ILE A 23 -6.81 2.92 -13.66
C ILE A 23 -7.69 4.12 -14.00
N VAL A 24 -8.77 4.35 -13.24
CA VAL A 24 -9.68 5.47 -13.47
C VAL A 24 -8.95 6.80 -13.32
N ILE A 25 -8.11 6.94 -12.30
CA ILE A 25 -7.33 8.15 -12.05
C ILE A 25 -6.26 8.36 -13.14
N GLY A 26 -5.57 7.30 -13.56
CA GLY A 26 -4.58 7.37 -14.63
C GLY A 26 -5.18 7.80 -15.97
N LEU A 27 -6.39 7.31 -16.30
CA LEU A 27 -7.05 7.63 -17.58
C LEU A 27 -7.71 9.01 -17.59
N LYS A 28 -8.24 9.49 -16.46
CA LYS A 28 -9.02 10.75 -16.40
C LYS A 28 -8.23 11.90 -15.79
N GLY A 29 -7.04 11.64 -15.23
CA GLY A 29 -6.36 12.55 -14.33
C GLY A 29 -7.11 12.73 -13.00
N PHE A 30 -6.45 13.33 -12.02
CA PHE A 30 -7.08 13.67 -10.74
C PHE A 30 -7.34 15.17 -10.68
N PHE A 31 -8.60 15.60 -10.89
CA PHE A 31 -9.05 16.99 -10.71
C PHE A 31 -8.18 18.07 -11.41
N GLY A 32 -7.65 17.78 -12.61
CA GLY A 32 -6.80 18.73 -13.34
C GLY A 32 -5.40 18.93 -12.75
N ILE A 33 -5.00 18.14 -11.75
CA ILE A 33 -3.66 18.10 -11.20
C ILE A 33 -2.80 17.21 -12.11
N VAL A 34 -1.65 17.73 -12.54
CA VAL A 34 -0.67 17.01 -13.40
C VAL A 34 -0.04 15.82 -12.64
N ALA A 35 -0.12 15.82 -11.32
CA ALA A 35 0.42 14.78 -10.46
C ALA A 35 -0.47 13.52 -10.46
N PHE A 36 0.18 12.38 -10.66
CA PHE A 36 -0.48 11.08 -10.57
C PHE A 36 -0.75 10.71 -9.10
N VAL A 37 -2.01 10.44 -8.79
CA VAL A 37 -2.46 10.03 -7.46
C VAL A 37 -2.84 8.55 -7.48
N SER A 38 -2.24 7.74 -6.60
CA SER A 38 -2.53 6.31 -6.45
C SER A 38 -3.20 6.02 -5.11
N ILE A 39 -4.42 5.51 -5.20
CA ILE A 39 -5.20 4.97 -4.09
C ILE A 39 -4.82 3.50 -3.83
N GLY A 40 -4.26 2.80 -4.81
CA GLY A 40 -3.79 1.43 -4.66
C GLY A 40 -2.71 1.29 -3.58
N ILE A 41 -1.81 2.26 -3.45
CA ILE A 41 -0.69 2.20 -2.51
C ILE A 41 -1.15 2.14 -1.03
N PRO A 42 -2.00 3.04 -0.50
CA PRO A 42 -2.50 2.90 0.87
C PRO A 42 -3.29 1.60 1.09
N LEU A 43 -3.98 1.07 0.07
CA LEU A 43 -4.68 -0.22 0.16
C LEU A 43 -3.73 -1.42 0.21
N VAL A 44 -2.58 -1.36 -0.47
CA VAL A 44 -1.53 -2.36 -0.35
C VAL A 44 -0.89 -2.31 1.03
N VAL A 45 -0.61 -1.12 1.57
CA VAL A 45 -0.08 -0.97 2.93
C VAL A 45 -1.07 -1.52 3.96
N LEU A 46 -2.37 -1.24 3.79
CA LEU A 46 -3.44 -1.84 4.60
C LEU A 46 -3.43 -3.37 4.50
N SER A 47 -3.27 -3.91 3.29
CA SER A 47 -3.20 -5.36 3.07
C SER A 47 -2.03 -5.98 3.82
N TYR A 48 -0.86 -5.33 3.80
CA TYR A 48 0.29 -5.74 4.60
C TYR A 48 -0.02 -5.68 6.09
N ILE A 49 -0.66 -4.62 6.59
CA ILE A 49 -1.02 -4.51 8.00
C ILE A 49 -1.93 -5.67 8.44
N ARG A 50 -2.94 -6.00 7.62
CA ARG A 50 -3.96 -6.99 7.96
C ARG A 50 -3.47 -8.43 7.82
N TRP A 51 -2.68 -8.70 6.78
CA TRP A 51 -2.35 -10.06 6.35
C TRP A 51 -0.85 -10.31 6.14
N GLY A 52 0.02 -9.35 6.45
CA GLY A 52 1.47 -9.49 6.36
C GLY A 52 1.93 -9.98 4.98
N LYS A 53 2.73 -11.06 4.96
CA LYS A 53 3.34 -11.62 3.75
C LYS A 53 2.37 -11.99 2.64
N TYR A 54 1.10 -12.24 2.95
CA TYR A 54 0.11 -12.59 1.93
C TYR A 54 -0.23 -11.41 1.01
N ALA A 55 0.04 -10.18 1.45
CA ALA A 55 -0.12 -8.98 0.63
C ALA A 55 0.97 -8.80 -0.44
N LEU A 56 2.04 -9.61 -0.44
CA LEU A 56 3.06 -9.60 -1.50
C LEU A 56 2.45 -9.79 -2.88
N LEU A 57 1.46 -10.68 -3.01
CA LEU A 57 0.79 -10.94 -4.28
C LEU A 57 -0.06 -9.73 -4.71
N ALA A 58 -0.77 -9.10 -3.78
CA ALA A 58 -1.53 -7.88 -4.05
C ALA A 58 -0.61 -6.74 -4.52
N ASN A 59 0.54 -6.57 -3.85
CA ASN A 59 1.56 -5.60 -4.23
C ASN A 59 2.13 -5.88 -5.62
N LEU A 60 2.42 -7.14 -5.93
CA LEU A 60 2.91 -7.54 -7.26
C LEU A 60 1.89 -7.22 -8.36
N VAL A 61 0.61 -7.50 -8.13
CA VAL A 61 -0.46 -7.16 -9.08
C VAL A 61 -0.53 -5.64 -9.28
N LEU A 62 -0.48 -4.86 -8.21
CA LEU A 62 -0.50 -3.40 -8.31
C LEU A 62 0.73 -2.86 -9.06
N ALA A 63 1.92 -3.38 -8.80
CA ALA A 63 3.13 -3.01 -9.53
C ALA A 63 3.00 -3.32 -11.03
N ILE A 64 2.41 -4.47 -11.39
CA ILE A 64 2.12 -4.81 -12.80
C ILE A 64 1.14 -3.82 -13.40
N VAL A 65 0.07 -3.43 -12.68
CA VAL A 65 -0.90 -2.44 -13.16
C VAL A 65 -0.21 -1.11 -13.45
N HIS A 66 0.65 -0.62 -12.55
CA HIS A 66 1.37 0.65 -12.72
C HIS A 66 2.37 0.61 -13.89
N LEU A 67 2.92 -0.56 -14.23
CA LEU A 67 3.77 -0.73 -15.40
C LEU A 67 3.03 -0.43 -16.71
N PHE A 68 1.71 -0.67 -16.78
CA PHE A 68 0.92 -0.47 -17.99
C PHE A 68 0.16 0.85 -18.02
N LEU A 69 -0.10 1.43 -16.86
CA LEU A 69 -1.02 2.55 -16.68
C LEU A 69 -0.36 3.92 -16.83
N PHE A 70 0.90 4.04 -16.43
CA PHE A 70 1.58 5.33 -16.39
C PHE A 70 2.08 5.76 -17.78
N GLU A 71 1.65 6.93 -18.27
CA GLU A 71 2.10 7.49 -19.55
C GLU A 71 3.51 8.08 -19.45
N ALA A 72 4.51 7.19 -19.36
CA ALA A 72 5.92 7.54 -19.33
C ALA A 72 6.76 6.57 -20.19
N PRO A 73 8.03 6.91 -20.50
CA PRO A 73 8.95 5.97 -21.11
C PRO A 73 8.98 4.65 -20.33
N PHE A 74 9.13 3.52 -21.05
CA PHE A 74 9.04 2.19 -20.45
C PHE A 74 9.99 2.03 -19.24
N LEU A 75 11.21 2.55 -19.32
CA LEU A 75 12.17 2.48 -18.21
C LEU A 75 11.74 3.27 -16.97
N SER A 76 11.07 4.42 -17.14
CA SER A 76 10.50 5.16 -16.02
C SER A 76 9.36 4.39 -15.35
N ARG A 77 8.47 3.78 -16.14
CA ARG A 77 7.39 2.94 -15.60
C ARG A 77 7.95 1.72 -14.88
N LEU A 78 8.99 1.11 -15.43
CA LEU A 78 9.67 -0.03 -14.82
C LEU A 78 10.33 0.38 -13.50
N ALA A 79 11.02 1.52 -13.45
CA ALA A 79 11.59 2.07 -12.23
C ALA A 79 10.52 2.27 -11.14
N HIS A 80 9.40 2.91 -11.49
CA HIS A 80 8.28 3.12 -10.58
C HIS A 80 7.66 1.80 -10.09
N SER A 81 7.45 0.84 -11.00
CA SER A 81 6.88 -0.48 -10.67
C SER A 81 7.80 -1.31 -9.77
N LEU A 82 9.11 -1.25 -10.00
CA LEU A 82 10.11 -1.87 -9.12
C LEU A 82 10.18 -1.17 -7.76
N ALA A 83 10.04 0.15 -7.73
CA ALA A 83 9.97 0.90 -6.47
C ALA A 83 8.74 0.53 -5.64
N LEU A 84 7.57 0.33 -6.26
CA LEU A 84 6.37 -0.17 -5.57
C LEU A 84 6.60 -1.53 -4.91
N MET A 85 7.41 -2.39 -5.52
CA MET A 85 7.78 -3.67 -4.91
C MET A 85 8.55 -3.48 -3.59
N LEU A 86 9.23 -2.35 -3.39
CA LEU A 86 9.89 -2.02 -2.11
C LEU A 86 8.91 -1.73 -0.98
N LEU A 87 7.61 -1.55 -1.24
CA LEU A 87 6.59 -1.55 -0.18
C LEU A 87 6.56 -2.89 0.58
N SER A 88 7.11 -3.97 0.01
CA SER A 88 7.35 -5.23 0.71
C SER A 88 8.32 -5.11 1.90
N CYS A 89 9.11 -4.03 1.99
CA CYS A 89 9.89 -3.69 3.18
C CYS A 89 9.02 -3.56 4.44
N SER A 90 7.72 -3.33 4.29
CA SER A 90 6.73 -3.37 5.37
C SER A 90 6.80 -4.67 6.18
N LEU A 91 7.12 -5.80 5.55
CA LEU A 91 7.25 -7.09 6.24
C LEU A 91 8.40 -7.11 7.26
N PHE A 92 9.51 -6.45 6.96
CA PHE A 92 10.64 -6.34 7.88
C PHE A 92 10.30 -5.43 9.06
N ILE A 93 9.64 -4.30 8.79
CA ILE A 93 9.19 -3.36 9.83
C ILE A 93 8.13 -4.00 10.73
N GLN A 94 7.20 -4.76 10.14
CA GLN A 94 6.19 -5.54 10.87
C GLN A 94 6.80 -6.60 11.77
N ARG A 95 7.81 -7.31 11.29
CA ARG A 95 8.51 -8.36 12.05
C ARG A 95 9.16 -7.82 13.33
N TRP A 96 9.56 -6.55 13.35
CA TRP A 96 10.28 -5.97 14.50
C TRP A 96 9.40 -5.35 15.58
N SER A 97 8.19 -4.89 15.27
CA SER A 97 7.43 -4.05 16.21
C SER A 97 5.94 -4.42 16.39
N PHE A 98 5.29 -5.07 15.42
CA PHE A 98 3.83 -4.98 15.32
C PHE A 98 3.04 -6.28 15.55
N TYR A 99 3.67 -7.45 15.48
CA TYR A 99 2.96 -8.75 15.55
C TYR A 99 2.32 -9.09 16.90
N ARG A 100 2.60 -8.31 17.96
CA ARG A 100 2.00 -8.54 19.29
C ARG A 100 0.75 -7.70 19.56
N VAL A 101 0.43 -6.73 18.70
CA VAL A 101 -0.66 -5.79 18.96
C VAL A 101 -1.79 -6.04 17.98
N THR A 102 -2.97 -6.41 18.49
CA THR A 102 -4.14 -6.69 17.66
C THR A 102 -4.63 -5.44 16.93
N ARG A 103 -4.60 -4.27 17.59
CA ARG A 103 -5.06 -2.98 17.06
C ARG A 103 -3.92 -1.97 16.98
N LEU A 104 -3.68 -1.42 15.80
CA LEU A 104 -2.61 -0.44 15.60
C LEU A 104 -3.09 0.98 15.87
N ASN A 105 -2.24 1.78 16.53
CA ASN A 105 -2.47 3.21 16.67
C ASN A 105 -2.36 3.88 15.29
N PHE A 106 -3.27 4.78 14.97
CA PHE A 106 -3.28 5.55 13.72
C PHE A 106 -1.93 6.24 13.43
N GLY A 107 -1.31 6.86 14.43
CA GLY A 107 0.00 7.51 14.26
C GLY A 107 1.11 6.54 13.87
N LEU A 108 1.06 5.29 14.36
CA LEU A 108 2.00 4.25 13.94
C LEU A 108 1.73 3.81 12.49
N VAL A 109 0.47 3.68 12.09
CA VAL A 109 0.10 3.32 10.71
C VAL A 109 0.53 4.40 9.72
N VAL A 110 0.29 5.68 10.04
CA VAL A 110 0.73 6.81 9.20
C VAL A 110 2.26 6.91 9.17
N GLY A 111 2.93 6.76 10.32
CA GLY A 111 4.38 6.75 10.38
C GLY A 111 5.00 5.64 9.53
N LEU A 112 4.43 4.43 9.60
CA LEU A 112 4.81 3.31 8.74
C LEU A 112 4.58 3.64 7.26
N TYR A 113 3.42 4.17 6.93
CA TYR A 113 3.06 4.55 5.56
C TYR A 113 4.06 5.56 4.97
N ILE A 114 4.37 6.63 5.72
CA ILE A 114 5.37 7.63 5.31
C ILE A 114 6.75 7.00 5.13
N ALA A 115 7.20 6.16 6.08
CA ALA A 115 8.48 5.49 5.98
C ALA A 115 8.59 4.59 4.74
N LEU A 116 7.53 3.83 4.43
CA LEU A 116 7.46 3.02 3.22
C LEU A 116 7.47 3.87 1.95
N TYR A 117 6.79 5.01 1.97
CA TYR A 117 6.82 5.96 0.86
C TYR A 117 8.20 6.54 0.61
N LEU A 118 8.94 6.88 1.67
CA LEU A 118 10.33 7.34 1.54
C LEU A 118 11.20 6.26 0.91
N ILE A 119 11.07 5.00 1.35
CA ILE A 119 11.79 3.87 0.75
C ILE A 119 11.45 3.74 -0.74
N MET A 120 10.16 3.83 -1.10
CA MET A 120 9.71 3.78 -2.48
C MET A 120 10.28 4.95 -3.31
N PHE A 121 10.21 6.19 -2.80
CA PHE A 121 10.76 7.37 -3.44
C PHE A 121 12.27 7.23 -3.72
N PHE A 122 13.06 6.86 -2.70
CA PHE A 122 14.50 6.67 -2.87
C PHE A 122 14.81 5.50 -3.80
N GLY A 123 14.03 4.42 -3.75
CA GLY A 123 14.17 3.30 -4.67
C GLY A 123 13.90 3.68 -6.12
N GLU A 124 12.83 4.44 -6.37
CA GLU A 124 12.50 4.96 -7.69
C GLU A 124 13.61 5.88 -8.20
N TRP A 125 14.05 6.82 -7.37
CA TRP A 125 15.14 7.74 -7.73
C TRP A 125 16.44 6.99 -8.07
N CYS A 126 16.84 6.02 -7.25
CA CYS A 126 18.01 5.17 -7.53
C CYS A 126 17.86 4.40 -8.85
N MET A 127 16.69 3.83 -9.13
CA MET A 127 16.44 3.12 -10.39
C MET A 127 16.50 4.05 -11.61
N LEU A 128 15.97 5.27 -11.49
CA LEU A 128 16.06 6.28 -12.54
C LEU A 128 17.51 6.70 -12.83
N LEU A 129 18.34 6.84 -11.79
CA LEU A 129 19.78 7.08 -11.94
C LEU A 129 20.49 5.92 -12.64
N ILE A 130 20.18 4.67 -12.27
CA ILE A 130 20.73 3.46 -12.92
C ILE A 130 20.34 3.40 -14.40
N PHE A 131 19.11 3.81 -14.74
CA PHE A 131 18.61 3.86 -16.11
C PHE A 131 19.02 5.13 -16.88
N GLN A 132 19.81 6.02 -16.28
CA GLN A 132 20.27 7.27 -16.89
C GLN A 132 19.11 8.16 -17.38
N MET A 133 18.00 8.16 -16.65
CA MET A 133 16.81 8.95 -16.97
C MET A 133 16.90 10.31 -16.27
N GLU A 134 16.88 11.39 -17.04
CA GLU A 134 16.82 12.76 -16.52
C GLU A 134 15.37 13.14 -16.18
N ILE A 135 14.95 12.77 -14.97
CA ILE A 135 13.67 13.25 -14.40
C ILE A 135 13.98 14.33 -13.35
N PRO A 136 13.36 15.52 -13.44
CA PRO A 136 13.50 16.53 -12.40
C PRO A 136 13.10 15.97 -11.04
N LEU A 137 14.03 16.01 -10.08
CA LEU A 137 13.80 15.50 -8.72
C LEU A 137 12.61 16.20 -8.05
N GLU A 138 12.39 17.47 -8.38
CA GLU A 138 11.26 18.28 -7.92
C GLU A 138 9.91 17.66 -8.31
N ASN A 139 9.77 17.20 -9.56
CA ASN A 139 8.54 16.58 -10.05
C ASN A 139 8.29 15.23 -9.38
N LEU A 140 9.36 14.45 -9.19
CA LEU A 140 9.28 13.18 -8.46
C LEU A 140 8.84 13.45 -7.01
N ALA A 141 9.51 14.38 -6.32
CA ALA A 141 9.22 14.73 -4.94
C ALA A 141 7.78 15.27 -4.76
N LEU A 142 7.32 16.13 -5.68
CA LEU A 142 5.96 16.67 -5.66
C LEU A 142 4.92 15.56 -5.82
N ASN A 143 5.09 14.66 -6.79
CA ASN A 143 4.18 13.53 -7.01
C ASN A 143 4.09 12.63 -5.77
N HIS A 144 5.23 12.26 -5.19
CA HIS A 144 5.25 11.44 -3.98
C HIS A 144 4.66 12.19 -2.78
N SER A 145 4.90 13.49 -2.64
CA SER A 145 4.33 14.31 -1.56
C SER A 145 2.80 14.40 -1.62
N ILE A 146 2.23 14.61 -2.82
CA ILE A 146 0.78 14.62 -3.01
C ILE A 146 0.20 13.26 -2.66
N ASN A 147 0.84 12.17 -3.11
CA ASN A 147 0.38 10.83 -2.77
C ASN A 147 0.46 10.54 -1.27
N ILE A 148 1.53 10.96 -0.59
CA ILE A 148 1.66 10.82 0.86
C ILE A 148 0.51 11.53 1.57
N LEU A 149 0.17 12.76 1.15
CA LEU A 149 -0.93 13.52 1.74
C LEU A 149 -2.28 12.82 1.51
N VAL A 150 -2.59 12.44 0.27
CA VAL A 150 -3.86 11.78 -0.08
C VAL A 150 -3.98 10.42 0.62
N GLY A 151 -2.93 9.61 0.60
CA GLY A 151 -2.96 8.30 1.25
C GLY A 151 -3.00 8.39 2.76
N SER A 152 -2.33 9.38 3.39
CA SER A 152 -2.47 9.63 4.83
C SER A 152 -3.90 10.02 5.20
N PHE A 153 -4.55 10.86 4.37
CA PHE A 153 -5.95 11.20 4.54
C PHE A 153 -6.87 9.98 4.42
N LEU A 154 -6.68 9.13 3.41
CA LEU A 154 -7.44 7.89 3.22
C LEU A 154 -7.24 6.90 4.39
N LEU A 155 -6.00 6.72 4.85
CA LEU A 155 -5.72 5.92 6.04
C LEU A 155 -6.39 6.50 7.28
N GLY A 156 -6.50 7.83 7.38
CA GLY A 156 -7.26 8.51 8.43
C GLY A 156 -8.75 8.16 8.41
N LEU A 157 -9.37 8.17 7.23
CA LEU A 157 -10.76 7.74 7.07
C LEU A 157 -10.94 6.26 7.42
N MET A 158 -10.00 5.41 7.02
CA MET A 158 -10.02 3.98 7.37
C MET A 158 -9.82 3.74 8.87
N ALA A 159 -9.05 4.59 9.56
CA ALA A 159 -8.83 4.47 11.00
C ALA A 159 -10.09 4.72 11.83
N ILE A 160 -11.06 5.48 11.30
CA ILE A 160 -12.38 5.66 11.92
C ILE A 160 -13.11 4.31 11.98
N GLN A 161 -12.92 3.46 10.97
CA GLN A 161 -13.46 2.11 10.93
C GLN A 161 -12.54 1.14 11.69
N LYS A 162 -12.85 0.93 12.97
CA LYS A 162 -12.03 0.20 13.95
C LYS A 162 -11.55 -1.19 13.53
N GLU A 163 -12.23 -1.85 12.60
CA GLU A 163 -11.92 -3.22 12.18
C GLU A 163 -11.01 -3.30 10.94
N LEU A 164 -10.72 -2.17 10.28
CA LEU A 164 -9.85 -2.14 9.09
C LEU A 164 -8.37 -2.17 9.45
N LEU A 165 -7.92 -1.41 10.46
CA LEU A 165 -6.51 -1.32 10.88
C LEU A 165 -6.14 -2.34 11.96
N VAL A 166 -6.46 -3.60 11.70
CA VAL A 166 -6.30 -4.71 12.64
C VAL A 166 -5.48 -5.81 11.99
N HIS A 167 -4.55 -6.40 12.74
CA HIS A 167 -3.87 -7.60 12.27
C HIS A 167 -4.84 -8.79 12.42
N MET A 168 -5.26 -9.38 11.29
CA MET A 168 -6.41 -10.30 11.29
C MET A 168 -6.11 -11.67 11.90
N ASP A 169 -4.90 -12.21 11.71
CA ASP A 169 -4.53 -13.51 12.28
C ASP A 169 -4.65 -13.59 13.83
N PRO A 170 -4.03 -12.70 14.64
CA PRO A 170 -4.20 -12.68 16.08
C PRO A 170 -5.63 -12.27 16.48
N TYR A 171 -6.26 -11.33 15.77
CA TYR A 171 -7.63 -10.90 16.05
C TYR A 171 -8.64 -12.05 15.97
N LEU A 172 -8.57 -12.87 14.91
CA LEU A 172 -9.48 -14.00 14.72
C LEU A 172 -9.22 -15.13 15.71
N ARG A 173 -7.98 -15.26 16.21
CA ARG A 173 -7.65 -16.23 17.27
C ARG A 173 -8.22 -15.78 18.62
N GLU A 174 -8.01 -14.52 18.98
CA GLU A 174 -8.56 -13.90 20.21
C GLU A 174 -10.09 -14.05 20.24
N LYS A 175 -10.78 -13.66 19.16
CA LYS A 175 -12.23 -13.86 18.99
C LYS A 175 -12.69 -15.31 19.10
N SER A 176 -11.89 -16.24 18.58
CA SER A 176 -12.20 -17.68 18.65
C SER A 176 -12.05 -18.23 20.06
N GLU A 177 -11.15 -17.68 20.87
CA GLU A 177 -10.93 -18.08 22.26
C GLU A 177 -12.02 -17.51 23.17
N GLU A 178 -12.39 -16.24 22.99
CA GLU A 178 -13.52 -15.60 23.69
C GLU A 178 -14.83 -16.37 23.48
N ASN A 179 -15.16 -16.72 22.23
CA ASN A 179 -16.40 -17.45 21.94
C ASN A 179 -16.46 -18.82 22.61
N LYS A 180 -15.33 -19.51 22.77
CA LYS A 180 -15.26 -20.82 23.45
C LYS A 180 -15.40 -20.73 24.96
N GLN A 181 -15.13 -19.57 25.56
CA GLN A 181 -15.32 -19.34 27.00
C GLN A 181 -16.77 -18.98 27.35
N HIS A 182 -17.57 -18.62 26.34
CA HIS A 182 -18.98 -18.26 26.47
C HIS A 182 -19.95 -19.35 26.00
N GLU A 183 -19.45 -20.51 25.56
CA GLU A 183 -20.18 -21.75 25.28
C GLU A 183 -20.06 -22.72 26.46
#